data_AF-A0A7K6PFF1-F1
#
_entry.id   AF-A0A7K6PFF1-F1
#
_cell.length_a   1.000
_cell.length_b   1.000
_cell.length_c   1.000
_cell.angle_alpha   90.00
_cell.angle_beta   90.00
_cell.angle_gamma   90.00
#
_symmetry.space_group_name_H-M   'P 1'
#
loop_
_entity.id
_entity.type
_entity.pdbx_description
1 polymer ?
#
loop_
_entity_poly.entity_id
_entity_poly.type
_entity_poly.pdbx_seq_one_letter_code
_entity_poly.pdbx_strand_id
1 'polypeptide(L)'
;QTDCFNYVRFLQSYNSSHLYACGTYAFQPKCTYIELSGFTLDQVAFEDGKGKCPYDPTKGHTGLIVDTELYSATFNNFLGTEPVILRNLGPHYSMKTEYLTSWLNGGHRARGQRAPRGGTGLTPPWFCRAPLRGSAGSGSGDDDKVYFFFSERAVEYDCYAEQVVARVARVCK
;
A
#
# COMPACT_ATOMS: atom_id res chain seq x y z
N GLN A 1 7.61 -24.36 -5.45
CA GLN A 1 6.17 -24.08 -5.25
C GLN A 1 6.02 -23.42 -3.89
N THR A 2 6.26 -22.11 -3.81
CA THR A 2 6.31 -21.34 -2.55
C THR A 2 5.24 -20.26 -2.50
N ASP A 3 4.66 -19.85 -3.62
CA ASP A 3 3.95 -18.56 -3.65
C ASP A 3 2.45 -18.68 -3.35
N CYS A 4 1.91 -19.90 -3.29
CA CYS A 4 0.49 -20.17 -3.03
C CYS A 4 0.13 -20.25 -1.53
N PHE A 5 0.88 -19.56 -0.67
CA PHE A 5 0.55 -19.43 0.75
C PHE A 5 -0.10 -18.07 1.04
N ASN A 6 -0.64 -17.95 2.25
CA ASN A 6 -1.05 -16.65 2.77
C ASN A 6 0.13 -15.97 3.46
N TYR A 7 0.69 -14.95 2.81
CA TYR A 7 1.71 -14.09 3.41
C TYR A 7 1.03 -12.89 4.01
N VAL A 8 1.09 -12.73 5.35
CA VAL A 8 0.59 -11.54 6.02
C VAL A 8 1.47 -10.34 5.61
N ARG A 9 0.86 -9.30 5.03
CA ARG A 9 1.55 -8.10 4.52
C ARG A 9 1.21 -6.85 5.31
N PHE A 10 0.08 -6.85 6.00
CA PHE A 10 -0.38 -5.75 6.83
C PHE A 10 -0.89 -6.29 8.16
N LEU A 11 -0.45 -5.67 9.25
CA LEU A 11 -0.94 -5.94 10.60
C LEU A 11 -0.81 -4.67 11.44
N GLN A 12 -1.92 -4.11 11.90
CA GLN A 12 -1.92 -2.92 12.74
C GLN A 12 -3.12 -2.91 13.69
N SER A 13 -3.00 -2.23 14.83
CA SER A 13 -4.15 -1.97 15.72
C SER A 13 -5.23 -1.19 14.97
N TYR A 14 -6.46 -1.69 14.99
CA TYR A 14 -7.63 -0.98 14.46
C TYR A 14 -8.32 -0.18 15.56
N ASN A 15 -8.53 -0.82 16.71
CA ASN A 15 -9.05 -0.21 17.92
C ASN A 15 -8.36 -0.86 19.15
N SER A 16 -8.88 -0.62 20.36
CA SER A 16 -8.31 -1.16 21.60
C SER A 16 -8.50 -2.68 21.77
N SER A 17 -9.43 -3.29 21.02
CA SER A 17 -9.78 -4.71 21.15
C SER A 17 -9.44 -5.55 19.92
N HIS A 18 -9.15 -4.94 18.77
CA HIS A 18 -8.95 -5.62 17.50
C HIS A 18 -7.71 -5.11 16.76
N LEU A 19 -6.97 -6.05 16.17
CA LEU A 19 -6.02 -5.79 15.09
C LEU A 19 -6.72 -5.93 13.75
N TYR A 20 -6.30 -5.17 12.75
CA TYR A 20 -6.63 -5.41 11.35
C TYR A 20 -5.45 -6.07 10.65
N ALA A 21 -5.72 -7.17 9.96
CA ALA A 21 -4.72 -7.96 9.26
C ALA A 21 -5.11 -8.17 7.80
N CYS A 22 -4.14 -8.07 6.90
CA CYS A 22 -4.31 -8.46 5.49
C CYS A 22 -3.17 -9.35 5.02
N GLY A 23 -3.49 -10.29 4.14
CA GLY A 23 -2.49 -11.17 3.53
C GLY A 23 -2.80 -11.51 2.08
N THR A 24 -1.80 -12.03 1.37
CA THR A 24 -1.88 -12.35 -0.07
C THR A 24 -2.88 -13.47 -0.36
N TYR A 25 -3.14 -14.34 0.62
CA TYR A 25 -4.07 -15.45 0.56
C TYR A 25 -4.02 -16.20 -0.79
N ALA A 26 -2.83 -16.70 -1.14
CA ALA A 26 -2.56 -17.40 -2.40
C ALA A 26 -2.98 -16.62 -3.66
N PHE A 27 -2.53 -15.37 -3.78
CA PHE A 27 -2.91 -14.44 -4.85
C PHE A 27 -4.41 -14.13 -4.92
N GLN A 28 -5.09 -14.14 -3.77
CA GLN A 28 -6.45 -13.66 -3.66
C GLN A 28 -6.57 -12.85 -2.35
N PRO A 29 -5.98 -11.65 -2.29
CA PRO A 29 -5.74 -10.94 -1.03
C PRO A 29 -7.01 -10.78 -0.20
N LYS A 30 -6.91 -11.10 1.09
CA LYS A 30 -7.99 -11.01 2.07
C LYS A 30 -7.56 -10.23 3.30
N CYS A 31 -8.52 -9.55 3.91
CA CYS A 31 -8.34 -8.88 5.19
C CYS A 31 -9.37 -9.35 6.22
N THR A 32 -9.05 -9.21 7.50
CA THR A 32 -9.95 -9.56 8.61
C THR A 32 -9.51 -8.86 9.90
N TYR A 33 -10.34 -8.96 10.93
CA TYR A 33 -10.04 -8.48 12.27
C TYR A 33 -9.61 -9.65 13.17
N ILE A 34 -8.65 -9.39 14.04
CA ILE A 34 -8.16 -10.33 15.06
C ILE A 34 -8.48 -9.73 16.42
N GLU A 35 -9.32 -10.41 17.20
CA GLU A 35 -9.65 -10.01 18.56
C GLU A 35 -8.44 -10.24 19.48
N LEU A 36 -8.06 -9.22 20.24
CA LEU A 36 -6.88 -9.23 21.10
C LEU A 36 -7.05 -10.06 22.37
N SER A 37 -8.27 -10.16 22.90
CA SER A 37 -8.56 -10.84 24.18
C SER A 37 -8.25 -12.34 24.10
N GLY A 38 -8.69 -13.00 23.03
CA GLY A 38 -8.53 -14.43 22.77
C GLY A 38 -7.58 -14.76 21.62
N PHE A 39 -7.02 -13.75 20.95
CA PHE A 39 -6.23 -13.91 19.72
C PHE A 39 -6.94 -14.74 18.65
N THR A 40 -8.25 -14.49 18.51
CA THR A 40 -9.15 -15.20 17.63
C THR A 40 -9.43 -14.38 16.38
N LEU A 41 -9.44 -15.05 15.24
CA LEU A 41 -9.72 -14.44 13.94
C LEU A 41 -11.16 -14.73 13.53
N ASP A 42 -11.88 -13.71 13.05
CA ASP A 42 -13.22 -13.92 12.49
C ASP A 42 -13.09 -14.61 11.12
N GLN A 43 -13.34 -15.92 11.11
CA GLN A 43 -13.19 -16.76 9.92
C GLN A 43 -14.34 -16.59 8.92
N VAL A 44 -15.44 -15.96 9.32
CA VAL A 44 -16.63 -15.78 8.48
C VAL A 44 -16.62 -14.40 7.80
N ALA A 45 -15.97 -13.42 8.41
CA ALA A 45 -15.96 -12.02 7.96
C ALA A 45 -14.69 -11.62 7.19
N PHE A 46 -14.21 -12.44 6.24
CA PHE A 46 -13.11 -12.01 5.37
C PHE A 46 -13.55 -10.91 4.40
N GLU A 47 -12.89 -9.76 4.49
CA GLU A 47 -13.05 -8.64 3.57
C GLU A 47 -12.18 -8.83 2.32
N ASP A 48 -12.58 -8.19 1.22
CA ASP A 48 -11.74 -8.08 0.03
C ASP A 48 -10.48 -7.26 0.34
N GLY A 49 -9.31 -7.84 0.03
CA GLY A 49 -8.00 -7.25 0.25
C GLY A 49 -7.44 -6.52 -0.98
N LYS A 50 -8.19 -6.46 -2.09
CA LYS A 50 -7.76 -5.78 -3.31
C LYS A 50 -7.41 -4.31 -3.04
N GLY A 51 -6.21 -3.90 -3.41
CA GLY A 51 -5.69 -2.55 -3.18
C GLY A 51 -5.32 -2.24 -1.72
N LYS A 52 -5.65 -3.12 -0.76
CA LYS A 52 -5.18 -3.06 0.64
C LYS A 52 -3.91 -3.89 0.84
N CYS A 53 -3.82 -5.01 0.13
CA CYS A 53 -2.73 -5.97 0.19
C CYS A 53 -2.38 -6.44 -1.24
N PRO A 54 -1.10 -6.67 -1.56
CA PRO A 54 -0.70 -7.18 -2.87
C PRO A 54 -1.17 -8.63 -3.06
N TYR A 55 -1.32 -9.02 -4.33
CA TYR A 55 -1.57 -10.40 -4.74
C TYR A 55 -0.31 -11.26 -4.60
N ASP A 56 0.83 -10.73 -5.05
CA ASP A 56 2.12 -11.42 -5.08
C ASP A 56 2.98 -11.00 -3.87
N PRO A 57 3.53 -11.96 -3.08
CA PRO A 57 4.35 -11.68 -1.90
C PRO A 57 5.69 -11.00 -2.20
N THR A 58 6.09 -10.88 -3.46
CA THR A 58 7.29 -10.13 -3.88
C THR A 58 6.98 -8.66 -4.21
N LYS A 59 5.70 -8.29 -4.28
CA LYS A 59 5.30 -6.92 -4.60
C LYS A 59 5.37 -6.02 -3.37
N GLY A 60 5.85 -4.80 -3.59
CA GLY A 60 5.92 -3.76 -2.57
C GLY A 60 4.53 -3.38 -2.06
N HIS A 61 4.46 -3.08 -0.77
CA HIS A 61 3.23 -2.74 -0.07
C HIS A 61 3.57 -1.87 1.13
N THR A 62 2.67 -0.95 1.43
CA THR A 62 2.67 -0.22 2.69
C THR A 62 1.24 0.15 3.07
N GLY A 63 1.00 0.34 4.36
CA GLY A 63 -0.29 0.73 4.85
C GLY A 63 -0.19 1.39 6.21
N LEU A 64 -1.25 2.10 6.58
CA LEU A 64 -1.38 2.77 7.86
C LEU A 64 -2.87 2.97 8.17
N ILE A 65 -3.28 2.64 9.39
CA ILE A 65 -4.58 3.02 9.94
C ILE A 65 -4.43 4.31 10.76
N VAL A 66 -5.30 5.28 10.47
CA VAL A 66 -5.43 6.56 11.17
C VAL A 66 -6.91 6.81 11.38
N ASP A 67 -7.34 7.05 12.62
CA ASP A 67 -8.73 7.35 12.96
C ASP A 67 -9.73 6.39 12.30
N THR A 68 -9.42 5.09 12.43
CA THR A 68 -10.18 3.94 11.88
C THR A 68 -10.29 3.90 10.35
N GLU A 69 -9.55 4.74 9.62
CA GLU A 69 -9.40 4.69 8.17
C GLU A 69 -8.05 4.08 7.77
N LEU A 70 -8.07 3.14 6.83
CA LEU A 70 -6.89 2.54 6.24
C LEU A 70 -6.43 3.33 5.01
N TYR A 71 -5.18 3.76 5.05
CA TYR A 71 -4.42 4.32 3.94
C TYR A 71 -3.41 3.27 3.48
N SER A 72 -3.54 2.78 2.26
CA SER A 72 -2.69 1.71 1.73
C SER A 72 -2.13 2.09 0.37
N ALA A 73 -0.93 1.60 0.07
CA ALA A 73 -0.33 1.74 -1.24
C ALA A 73 0.30 0.41 -1.66
N THR A 74 -0.17 -0.11 -2.80
CA THR A 74 0.18 -1.43 -3.33
C THR A 74 -0.27 -1.52 -4.79
N PHE A 75 -0.49 -2.73 -5.30
CA PHE A 75 -1.03 -2.97 -6.63
C PHE A 75 -2.47 -3.49 -6.58
N ASN A 76 -3.27 -3.00 -7.52
CA ASN A 76 -4.71 -3.28 -7.63
C ASN A 76 -5.03 -4.56 -8.43
N ASN A 77 -4.05 -5.17 -9.09
CA ASN A 77 -4.26 -6.34 -9.94
C ASN A 77 -3.26 -7.47 -9.66
N PHE A 78 -3.61 -8.67 -10.15
CA PHE A 78 -2.81 -9.89 -9.98
C PHE A 78 -1.39 -9.76 -10.54
N LEU A 79 -1.23 -9.08 -11.68
CA LEU A 79 0.07 -8.91 -12.36
C LEU A 79 1.02 -7.96 -11.61
N GLY A 80 0.48 -7.14 -10.69
CA GLY A 80 1.23 -6.10 -10.01
C GLY A 80 1.75 -5.04 -10.99
N THR A 81 0.86 -4.56 -11.88
CA THR A 81 1.12 -3.51 -12.88
C THR A 81 0.27 -2.26 -12.68
N GLU A 82 -0.79 -2.36 -11.88
CA GLU A 82 -1.67 -1.24 -11.55
C GLU A 82 -1.35 -0.72 -10.15
N PRO A 83 -0.38 0.20 -9.97
CA PRO A 83 -0.13 0.81 -8.67
C PRO A 83 -1.35 1.62 -8.22
N VAL A 84 -1.64 1.60 -6.93
CA VAL A 84 -2.78 2.31 -6.35
C VAL A 84 -2.42 2.81 -4.96
N ILE A 85 -2.82 4.05 -4.66
CA ILE A 85 -3.00 4.52 -3.28
C ILE A 85 -4.50 4.48 -3.00
N LEU A 86 -4.89 3.78 -1.94
CA LEU A 86 -6.27 3.50 -1.56
C LEU A 86 -6.50 4.01 -0.13
N ARG A 87 -7.56 4.81 0.05
CA ARG A 87 -8.21 5.05 1.34
C ARG A 87 -9.48 4.18 1.41
N ASN A 88 -9.54 3.33 2.42
CA ASN A 88 -10.68 2.45 2.70
C ASN A 88 -10.86 2.35 4.21
N LEU A 89 -11.91 1.67 4.68
CA LEU A 89 -12.34 1.65 6.08
C LEU A 89 -12.73 3.06 6.58
N GLY A 90 -13.72 3.12 7.46
CA GLY A 90 -14.26 4.37 7.97
C GLY A 90 -15.61 4.77 7.37
N PRO A 91 -16.13 5.95 7.76
CA PRO A 91 -17.48 6.39 7.43
C PRO A 91 -17.61 6.94 6.00
N HIS A 92 -16.49 7.29 5.37
CA HIS A 92 -16.47 7.89 4.04
C HIS A 92 -16.38 6.84 2.92
N TYR A 93 -16.78 7.24 1.71
CA TYR A 93 -16.59 6.41 0.54
C TYR A 93 -15.10 6.11 0.33
N SER A 94 -14.83 4.88 -0.12
CA SER A 94 -13.47 4.47 -0.47
C SER A 94 -12.97 5.27 -1.67
N MET A 95 -11.75 5.80 -1.55
CA MET A 95 -11.13 6.62 -2.59
C MET A 95 -9.83 5.97 -3.03
N LYS A 96 -9.50 6.09 -4.32
CA LYS A 96 -8.26 5.58 -4.88
C LYS A 96 -7.72 6.51 -5.95
N THR A 97 -6.41 6.47 -6.17
CA THR A 97 -5.77 7.18 -7.28
C THR A 97 -6.27 6.68 -8.63
N GLU A 98 -6.23 7.56 -9.63
CA GLU A 98 -6.53 7.20 -11.02
C GLU A 98 -5.42 6.32 -11.61
N TYR A 99 -5.79 5.42 -12.53
CA TYR A 99 -4.83 4.56 -13.23
C TYR A 99 -4.24 5.30 -14.44
N LEU A 100 -3.46 6.34 -14.16
CA LEU A 100 -2.74 7.13 -15.16
C LEU A 100 -1.27 7.27 -14.74
N THR A 101 -0.36 7.25 -15.71
CA THR A 101 1.08 7.39 -15.47
C THR A 101 1.47 8.76 -14.93
N SER A 102 0.60 9.76 -15.08
CA SER A 102 0.73 11.08 -14.44
C SER A 102 0.54 11.05 -12.93
N TRP A 103 -0.14 10.02 -12.40
CA TRP A 103 -0.37 9.84 -10.97
C TRP A 103 0.66 8.90 -10.34
N LEU A 104 0.78 7.68 -10.87
CA LEU A 104 1.70 6.64 -10.38
C LEU A 104 2.27 5.83 -11.54
N ASN A 105 3.59 5.83 -11.69
CA ASN A 105 4.27 5.14 -12.79
C ASN A 105 4.93 3.83 -12.33
N GLY A 106 4.14 2.76 -12.33
CA GLY A 106 4.53 1.42 -11.86
C GLY A 106 5.29 0.57 -12.89
N GLY A 107 6.17 1.16 -13.69
CA GLY A 107 6.79 0.53 -14.86
C GLY A 107 7.32 -0.89 -14.62
N HIS A 108 6.70 -1.87 -15.29
CA HIS A 108 7.15 -3.26 -15.32
C HIS A 108 8.50 -3.34 -16.03
N ARG A 109 9.45 -4.11 -15.47
CA ARG A 109 10.70 -4.43 -16.18
C ARG A 109 10.37 -5.34 -17.36
N ALA A 110 10.73 -4.95 -18.59
CA ALA A 110 10.66 -5.88 -19.72
C ALA A 110 11.59 -7.08 -19.44
N ARG A 111 11.12 -8.30 -19.72
CA ARG A 111 11.94 -9.53 -19.64
C ARG A 111 13.23 -9.31 -20.44
N GLY A 112 14.40 -9.41 -19.78
CA GLY A 112 15.69 -9.48 -20.48
C GLY A 112 16.81 -8.56 -19.99
N GLN A 113 16.55 -7.58 -19.13
CA GLN A 113 17.61 -6.70 -18.61
C GLN A 113 18.21 -7.21 -17.29
N ARG A 114 19.54 -7.43 -17.28
CA ARG A 114 20.31 -7.89 -16.10
C ARG A 114 20.12 -6.92 -14.93
N ALA A 115 19.89 -7.47 -13.73
CA ALA A 115 19.92 -6.71 -12.49
C ALA A 115 21.28 -6.00 -12.32
N PRO A 116 21.34 -4.80 -11.72
CA PRO A 116 22.61 -4.24 -11.29
C PRO A 116 23.26 -5.24 -10.34
N ARG A 117 24.54 -5.55 -10.55
CA ARG A 117 25.30 -6.41 -9.63
C ARG A 117 25.29 -5.75 -8.25
N GLY A 118 24.52 -6.31 -7.31
CA GLY A 118 24.42 -5.84 -5.92
C GLY A 118 23.06 -5.28 -5.47
N GLY A 119 22.05 -5.20 -6.34
CA GLY A 119 20.70 -4.76 -5.96
C GLY A 119 19.70 -5.91 -5.91
N THR A 120 19.09 -6.15 -4.74
CA THR A 120 17.90 -7.01 -4.61
C THR A 120 16.84 -6.54 -5.60
N GLY A 121 16.20 -7.45 -6.35
CA GLY A 121 15.20 -7.14 -7.38
C GLY A 121 14.22 -6.06 -6.94
N LEU A 122 14.38 -4.86 -7.52
CA LEU A 122 13.76 -3.63 -7.06
C LEU A 122 12.30 -3.54 -7.54
N THR A 123 11.37 -4.16 -6.81
CA THR A 123 10.09 -3.47 -6.58
C THR A 123 10.45 -2.29 -5.68
N PRO A 124 10.21 -1.04 -6.13
CA PRO A 124 10.59 0.12 -5.34
C PRO A 124 9.90 0.04 -3.98
N PRO A 125 10.61 0.34 -2.88
CA PRO A 125 10.02 0.20 -1.56
C PRO A 125 8.94 1.26 -1.41
N TRP A 126 7.74 0.82 -1.04
CA TRP A 126 6.66 1.70 -0.65
C TRP A 126 6.74 1.88 0.86
N PHE A 127 6.66 3.13 1.33
CA PHE A 127 6.61 3.47 2.75
C PHE A 127 5.52 4.52 3.00
N CYS A 128 4.62 4.24 3.92
CA CYS A 128 3.68 5.21 4.48
C CYS A 128 4.24 5.74 5.79
N ARG A 129 4.07 7.05 6.02
CA ARG A 129 4.32 7.65 7.33
C ARG A 129 3.02 8.19 7.91
N ALA A 130 2.93 8.12 9.23
CA ALA A 130 1.84 8.66 10.04
C ALA A 130 1.52 10.12 9.71
N PRO A 131 0.27 10.58 9.96
CA PRO A 131 -0.11 11.96 9.71
C PRO A 131 0.84 12.90 10.43
N LEU A 132 1.27 13.94 9.71
CA LEU A 132 1.87 15.09 10.36
C LEU A 132 0.72 16.05 10.65
N ARG A 133 0.44 16.29 11.94
CA ARG A 133 -0.49 17.33 12.34
C ARG A 133 -0.04 18.66 11.74
N GLY A 134 -0.94 19.31 11.01
CA GLY A 134 -0.77 20.71 10.63
C GLY A 134 -0.57 21.57 11.87
N SER A 135 0.15 22.68 11.70
CA SER A 135 0.51 23.67 12.74
C SER A 135 -0.47 23.70 13.93
N ALA A 136 0.07 23.74 15.16
CA ALA A 136 -0.68 23.82 16.42
C ALA A 136 -1.62 25.05 16.57
N GLY A 137 -1.86 25.80 15.49
CA GLY A 137 -2.73 26.97 15.40
C GLY A 137 -4.05 26.78 14.65
N SER A 138 -4.30 25.68 13.92
CA SER A 138 -5.64 25.39 13.39
C SER A 138 -6.35 24.40 14.32
N GLY A 139 -7.32 24.90 15.09
CA GLY A 139 -8.04 24.11 16.10
C GLY A 139 -8.91 22.97 15.55
N SER A 140 -8.93 22.73 14.23
CA SER A 140 -9.89 21.83 13.57
C SER A 140 -9.32 20.49 13.09
N GLY A 141 -8.01 20.21 13.13
CA GLY A 141 -7.46 18.91 12.66
C GLY A 141 -7.72 18.57 11.18
N ASP A 142 -8.36 19.48 10.44
CA ASP A 142 -8.76 19.38 9.03
C ASP A 142 -7.54 19.51 8.08
N ASP A 143 -6.40 19.96 8.62
CA ASP A 143 -5.15 20.10 7.88
C ASP A 143 -4.26 18.84 7.93
N ASP A 144 -4.72 17.76 8.56
CA ASP A 144 -3.95 16.53 8.71
C ASP A 144 -3.69 15.89 7.33
N LYS A 145 -2.42 15.55 7.08
CA LYS A 145 -1.98 14.98 5.81
C LYS A 145 -1.26 13.67 6.02
N VAL A 146 -1.63 12.66 5.24
CA VAL A 146 -0.93 11.37 5.19
C VAL A 146 0.10 11.40 4.07
N TYR A 147 1.33 11.02 4.38
CA TYR A 147 2.46 11.07 3.45
C TYR A 147 2.86 9.67 2.98
N PHE A 148 3.00 9.54 1.67
CA PHE A 148 3.46 8.34 0.99
C PHE A 148 4.84 8.60 0.38
N PHE A 149 5.78 7.71 0.66
CA PHE A 149 7.13 7.72 0.10
C PHE A 149 7.27 6.47 -0.76
N PHE A 150 7.65 6.65 -2.02
CA PHE A 150 7.80 5.55 -2.96
C PHE A 150 8.87 5.90 -3.96
N SER A 151 9.30 4.92 -4.76
CA SER A 151 10.10 5.20 -5.94
C SER A 151 9.34 4.77 -7.19
N GLU A 152 9.52 5.50 -8.27
CA GLU A 152 8.88 5.19 -9.54
C GLU A 152 9.80 5.57 -10.71
N ARG A 153 9.39 5.19 -11.91
CA ARG A 153 10.11 5.59 -13.12
C ARG A 153 9.78 7.04 -13.45
N ALA A 154 10.81 7.86 -13.63
CA ALA A 154 10.62 9.23 -14.05
C ALA A 154 10.02 9.29 -15.46
N VAL A 155 9.07 10.19 -15.64
CA VAL A 155 8.45 10.55 -16.94
C VAL A 155 9.01 11.87 -17.47
N GLU A 156 9.62 12.67 -16.60
CA GLU A 156 10.22 13.98 -16.88
C GLU A 156 11.62 13.91 -17.49
N TYR A 157 12.28 12.74 -17.44
CA TYR A 157 13.63 12.54 -17.99
C TYR A 157 13.56 11.62 -19.22
N ASP A 158 13.71 12.21 -20.41
CA ASP A 158 13.86 11.45 -21.65
C ASP A 158 15.34 11.05 -21.81
N CYS A 159 15.77 10.11 -20.98
CA CYS A 159 17.14 9.60 -20.96
C CYS A 159 17.20 8.23 -21.64
N TYR A 160 18.33 7.90 -22.27
CA TYR A 160 18.59 6.59 -22.89
C TYR A 160 18.50 5.40 -21.91
N ALA A 161 18.39 5.65 -20.61
CA ALA A 161 18.22 4.65 -19.57
C ALA A 161 16.99 4.99 -18.71
N GLU A 162 16.21 3.96 -18.36
CA GLU A 162 15.08 4.06 -17.44
C GLU A 162 15.57 4.54 -16.06
N GLN A 163 15.28 5.79 -15.69
CA GLN A 163 15.68 6.36 -14.41
C GLN A 163 14.59 6.12 -13.35
N VAL A 164 14.99 5.55 -12.21
CA VAL A 164 14.14 5.44 -11.01
C VAL A 164 14.42 6.65 -10.12
N VAL A 165 13.35 7.30 -9.65
CA VAL A 165 13.39 8.47 -8.75
C VAL A 165 12.57 8.20 -7.51
N ALA A 166 13.01 8.74 -6.37
CA ALA A 166 12.23 8.75 -5.13
C ALA A 166 11.23 9.91 -5.16
N ARG A 167 9.99 9.66 -4.70
CA ARG A 167 8.93 10.65 -4.59
C ARG A 167 8.30 10.66 -3.21
N VAL A 168 7.77 11.81 -2.85
CA VAL A 168 6.87 12.00 -1.71
C VAL A 168 5.54 12.55 -2.22
N ALA A 169 4.45 11.87 -1.88
CA ALA A 169 3.09 12.32 -2.12
C ALA A 169 2.38 12.56 -0.78
N ARG A 170 1.32 13.35 -0.82
CA ARG A 170 0.47 13.60 0.35
C ARG A 170 -1.00 13.59 -0.05
N VAL A 171 -1.84 13.10 0.83
CA VAL A 171 -3.30 13.20 0.72
C VAL A 171 -3.83 13.88 1.98
N CYS A 172 -4.90 14.66 1.83
CA CYS A 172 -5.65 15.14 3.00
C CYS A 172 -6.38 13.95 3.61
N LYS A 173 -6.43 13.94 4.95
CA LYS A 173 -7.22 12.99 5.71
C LYS A 173 -8.70 13.19 5.42
#